data_AF-W7TES0-F1
#
_entry.id   AF-W7TES0-F1
#
_cell.length_a   1.000
_cell.length_b   1.000
_cell.length_c   1.000
_cell.angle_alpha   90.00
_cell.angle_beta   90.00
_cell.angle_gamma   90.00
#
_symmetry.space_group_name_H-M   'P 1'
#
loop_
_entity.id
_entity.type
_entity.pdbx_description
1 polymer ?
#
loop_
_entity_poly.entity_id
_entity_poly.type
_entity_poly.pdbx_seq_one_letter_code
_entity_poly.pdbx_strand_id
1 'polypeptide(L)'
;MDAANLLKPMLARGELRCIGATTLKEYRQHVEKDPAFERRFQPVLVGEPSVPATISILRGLKERYESHHGIRITDAALVLAAKLADRYIQNRFLPDKAIDLVDEACSMIRVQLDSRPERIDQLERALLQLEVEATALQREEDAQSKARLTEVEKEMASIKDELQPLQLRYQAEKSQVNEQHRLQNKVLELQRKISVAMRDRDMG
;
A
#
# COMPACT_ATOMS: atom_id res chain seq x y z
N MET A 1 25.87 33.02 -7.94
CA MET A 1 27.09 32.20 -7.79
C MET A 1 26.79 30.85 -8.40
N ASP A 2 27.63 30.41 -9.35
CA ASP A 2 27.47 29.13 -10.03
C ASP A 2 28.07 28.01 -9.17
N ALA A 3 27.23 27.12 -8.64
CA ALA A 3 27.64 26.03 -7.75
C ALA A 3 28.70 25.12 -8.42
N ALA A 4 28.70 25.01 -9.74
CA ALA A 4 29.68 24.25 -10.48
C ALA A 4 31.11 24.78 -10.26
N ASN A 5 31.29 26.10 -10.15
CA ASN A 5 32.61 26.71 -9.93
C ASN A 5 33.15 26.47 -8.51
N LEU A 6 32.26 26.26 -7.52
CA LEU A 6 32.66 25.87 -6.17
C LEU A 6 33.06 24.38 -6.09
N LEU A 7 32.44 23.52 -6.89
CA LEU A 7 32.66 22.06 -6.84
C LEU A 7 33.89 21.61 -7.64
N LYS A 8 34.24 22.30 -8.74
CA LYS A 8 35.36 21.94 -9.62
C LYS A 8 36.68 21.69 -8.88
N PRO A 9 37.15 22.54 -7.93
CA PRO A 9 38.42 22.33 -7.25
C PRO A 9 38.39 21.07 -6.36
N MET A 10 37.29 20.84 -5.65
CA MET A 10 37.13 19.69 -4.74
C MET A 10 37.05 18.37 -5.52
N LEU A 11 36.32 18.35 -6.64
CA LEU A 11 36.22 17.20 -7.54
C LEU A 11 37.58 16.89 -8.20
N ALA A 12 38.34 17.91 -8.58
CA ALA A 12 39.65 17.72 -9.20
C ALA A 12 40.71 17.18 -8.23
N ARG A 13 40.65 17.59 -6.95
CA ARG A 13 41.55 17.09 -5.89
C ARG A 13 41.10 15.75 -5.29
N GLY A 14 39.91 15.27 -5.63
CA GLY A 14 39.35 14.03 -5.07
C GLY A 14 38.87 14.15 -3.63
N GLU A 15 38.75 15.37 -3.09
CA GLU A 15 38.23 15.65 -1.75
C GLU A 15 36.72 15.39 -1.64
N LEU A 16 36.01 15.42 -2.78
CA LEU A 16 34.59 15.16 -2.88
C LEU A 16 34.34 13.97 -3.81
N ARG A 17 33.64 12.95 -3.29
CA ARG A 17 33.01 11.89 -4.09
C ARG A 17 31.51 12.15 -4.13
N CYS A 18 30.92 12.22 -5.31
CA CYS A 18 29.50 12.42 -5.46
C CYS A 18 28.93 11.56 -6.60
N ILE A 19 27.62 11.29 -6.51
CA ILE A 19 26.83 10.67 -7.56
C ILE A 19 25.78 11.70 -7.95
N GLY A 20 25.79 12.13 -9.22
CA GLY A 20 24.77 13.01 -9.77
C GLY A 20 23.64 12.22 -10.43
N ALA A 21 22.41 12.70 -10.31
CA ALA A 21 21.25 12.18 -11.02
C ALA A 21 20.54 13.34 -11.71
N THR A 22 20.33 13.23 -13.03
CA THR A 22 19.69 14.27 -13.85
C THR A 22 19.13 13.63 -15.12
N THR A 23 18.23 14.33 -15.81
CA THR A 23 17.74 13.90 -17.12
C THR A 23 18.79 14.16 -18.21
N LEU A 24 18.73 13.41 -19.31
CA LEU A 24 19.62 13.64 -20.47
C LEU A 24 19.49 15.07 -21.03
N LYS A 25 18.29 15.64 -20.95
CA LYS A 25 18.02 17.01 -21.41
C LYS A 25 18.75 18.04 -20.55
N GLU A 26 18.65 17.93 -19.24
CA GLU A 26 19.33 18.83 -18.30
C GLU A 26 20.84 18.64 -18.31
N TYR A 27 21.32 17.40 -18.45
CA TYR A 27 22.74 17.11 -18.61
C TYR A 27 23.33 17.87 -19.81
N ARG A 28 22.68 17.78 -20.98
CA ARG A 28 23.06 18.53 -22.20
C ARG A 28 23.02 20.04 -22.01
N GLN A 29 22.05 20.53 -21.24
CA GLN A 29 21.82 21.96 -21.06
C GLN A 29 22.76 22.61 -20.05
N HIS A 30 23.22 21.88 -19.04
CA HIS A 30 23.90 22.44 -17.88
C HIS A 30 25.28 21.83 -17.60
N VAL A 31 25.52 20.55 -17.94
CA VAL A 31 26.79 19.86 -17.65
C VAL A 31 27.69 19.84 -18.89
N GLU A 32 27.14 19.42 -20.03
CA GLU A 32 27.89 19.27 -21.30
C GLU A 32 28.36 20.61 -21.88
N LYS A 33 27.72 21.73 -21.48
CA LYS A 33 28.16 23.08 -21.88
C LYS A 33 29.45 23.52 -21.21
N ASP A 34 29.87 22.85 -20.13
CA ASP A 34 31.10 23.16 -19.39
C ASP A 34 32.07 21.98 -19.46
N PRO A 35 33.00 21.96 -20.43
CA PRO A 35 33.94 20.85 -20.63
C PRO A 35 34.83 20.56 -19.41
N ALA A 36 35.11 21.56 -18.57
CA ALA A 36 35.95 21.36 -17.39
C ALA A 36 35.20 20.63 -16.26
N PHE A 37 33.90 20.88 -16.15
CA PHE A 37 33.01 20.20 -15.21
C PHE A 37 32.63 18.80 -15.72
N GLU A 38 32.27 18.68 -17.01
CA GLU A 38 31.90 17.41 -17.64
C GLU A 38 32.98 16.34 -17.46
N ARG A 39 34.26 16.68 -17.68
CA ARG A 39 35.40 15.76 -17.53
C ARG A 39 35.59 15.18 -16.12
N ARG A 40 34.84 15.67 -15.12
CA ARG A 40 34.86 15.15 -13.74
C ARG A 40 33.79 14.08 -13.50
N PHE A 41 32.87 13.89 -14.45
CA PHE A 41 31.81 12.91 -14.36
C PHE A 41 31.97 11.87 -15.48
N GLN A 42 31.63 10.63 -15.16
CA GLN A 42 31.43 9.58 -16.16
C GLN A 42 29.91 9.41 -16.33
N PRO A 43 29.35 9.65 -17.53
CA PRO A 43 27.93 9.41 -17.75
C PRO A 43 27.62 7.91 -17.66
N VAL A 44 26.62 7.58 -16.86
CA VAL A 44 26.02 6.24 -16.76
C VAL A 44 24.56 6.38 -17.18
N LEU A 45 24.23 5.89 -18.37
CA LEU A 45 22.87 5.95 -18.89
C LEU A 45 22.01 4.89 -18.22
N VAL A 46 20.96 5.34 -17.55
CA VAL A 46 19.94 4.49 -16.94
C VAL A 46 18.66 4.63 -17.77
N GLY A 47 18.35 3.59 -18.54
CA GLY A 47 17.13 3.54 -19.35
C GLY A 47 15.92 3.05 -18.56
N GLU A 48 14.73 3.29 -19.13
CA GLU A 48 13.50 2.67 -18.64
C GLU A 48 13.58 1.14 -18.74
N PRO A 49 13.21 0.38 -17.69
CA PRO A 49 13.16 -1.07 -17.75
C PRO A 49 12.03 -1.54 -18.67
N SER A 50 12.23 -2.70 -19.28
CA SER A 50 11.16 -3.39 -20.02
C SER A 50 10.07 -3.90 -19.07
N VAL A 51 8.87 -4.18 -19.60
CA VAL A 51 7.77 -4.75 -18.80
C VAL A 51 8.19 -6.02 -18.01
N PRO A 52 8.90 -7.01 -18.60
CA PRO A 52 9.40 -8.15 -17.84
C PRO A 52 10.38 -7.77 -16.73
N ALA A 53 11.26 -6.79 -16.96
CA ALA A 53 12.18 -6.30 -15.95
C ALA A 53 11.43 -5.59 -14.80
N THR A 54 10.40 -4.80 -15.12
CA THR A 54 9.52 -4.19 -14.10
C THR A 54 8.81 -5.25 -13.27
N ILE A 55 8.30 -6.32 -13.87
CA ILE A 55 7.68 -7.43 -13.12
C ILE A 55 8.68 -8.02 -12.12
N SER A 56 9.94 -8.23 -12.52
CA SER A 56 10.99 -8.72 -11.62
C SER A 56 11.30 -7.73 -10.48
N ILE A 57 11.33 -6.43 -10.77
CA ILE A 57 11.49 -5.38 -9.76
C ILE A 57 10.32 -5.41 -8.77
N LEU A 58 9.08 -5.44 -9.26
CA LEU A 58 7.87 -5.52 -8.44
C LEU A 58 7.85 -6.77 -7.56
N ARG A 59 8.29 -7.92 -8.07
CA ARG A 59 8.44 -9.16 -7.28
C ARG A 59 9.46 -9.00 -6.15
N GLY A 60 10.57 -8.31 -6.40
CA GLY A 60 11.57 -8.00 -5.37
C GLY A 60 11.06 -6.99 -4.31
N LEU A 61 10.12 -6.12 -4.68
CA LEU A 61 9.48 -5.17 -3.77
C LEU A 61 8.28 -5.75 -3.03
N LYS A 62 7.68 -6.83 -3.56
CA LYS A 62 6.42 -7.43 -3.08
C LYS A 62 6.37 -7.57 -1.57
N GLU A 63 7.34 -8.25 -0.96
CA GLU A 63 7.32 -8.54 0.49
C GLU A 63 7.31 -7.27 1.34
N ARG A 64 7.99 -6.21 0.88
CA ARG A 64 8.02 -4.92 1.57
C ARG A 64 6.65 -4.23 1.51
N TYR A 65 6.00 -4.25 0.35
CA TYR A 65 4.65 -3.67 0.20
C TYR A 65 3.58 -4.48 0.94
N GLU A 66 3.65 -5.81 0.88
CA GLU A 66 2.76 -6.69 1.65
C GLU A 66 2.85 -6.42 3.16
N SER A 67 4.07 -6.29 3.69
CA SER A 67 4.30 -5.93 5.09
C SER A 67 3.87 -4.50 5.41
N HIS A 68 4.16 -3.53 4.54
CA HIS A 68 3.79 -2.13 4.78
C HIS A 68 2.27 -1.96 4.86
N HIS A 69 1.53 -2.53 3.92
CA HIS A 69 0.07 -2.43 3.84
C HIS A 69 -0.67 -3.48 4.68
N GLY A 70 0.02 -4.55 5.09
CA GLY A 70 -0.58 -5.67 5.81
C GLY A 70 -1.58 -6.47 4.97
N ILE A 71 -1.29 -6.63 3.68
CA ILE A 71 -2.10 -7.40 2.73
C ILE A 71 -1.22 -8.39 1.96
N ARG A 72 -1.86 -9.28 1.21
CA ARG A 72 -1.15 -10.14 0.24
C ARG A 72 -1.37 -9.65 -1.18
N ILE A 73 -0.30 -9.64 -1.96
CA ILE A 73 -0.28 -9.22 -3.37
C ILE A 73 -0.06 -10.47 -4.23
N THR A 74 -1.01 -10.74 -5.13
CA THR A 74 -0.87 -11.88 -6.05
C THR A 74 0.15 -11.57 -7.13
N ASP A 75 0.85 -12.60 -7.63
CA ASP A 75 1.81 -12.41 -8.74
C ASP A 75 1.11 -11.90 -10.00
N ALA A 76 -0.12 -12.38 -10.25
CA ALA A 76 -0.96 -11.91 -11.34
C ALA A 76 -1.23 -10.40 -11.27
N ALA A 77 -1.44 -9.85 -10.07
CA ALA A 77 -1.62 -8.40 -9.89
C ALA A 77 -0.36 -7.62 -10.28
N LEU A 78 0.84 -8.11 -9.95
CA LEU A 78 2.11 -7.47 -10.35
C LEU A 78 2.28 -7.47 -11.88
N VAL A 79 1.96 -8.60 -12.53
CA VAL A 79 2.01 -8.73 -13.98
C VAL A 79 1.03 -7.77 -14.65
N LEU A 80 -0.20 -7.68 -14.15
CA LEU A 80 -1.22 -6.78 -14.67
C LEU A 80 -0.84 -5.32 -14.44
N ALA A 81 -0.34 -4.97 -13.26
CA ALA A 81 0.09 -3.61 -12.95
C ALA A 81 1.17 -3.13 -13.93
N ALA A 82 2.21 -3.94 -14.16
CA ALA A 82 3.26 -3.60 -15.12
C ALA A 82 2.73 -3.43 -16.55
N LYS A 83 1.87 -4.35 -17.03
CA LYS A 83 1.31 -4.29 -18.38
C LYS A 83 0.35 -3.12 -18.59
N LEU A 84 -0.52 -2.86 -17.62
CA LEU A 84 -1.53 -1.80 -17.72
C LEU A 84 -0.88 -0.42 -17.57
N ALA A 85 0.06 -0.27 -16.63
CA ALA A 85 0.80 0.98 -16.48
C ALA A 85 1.61 1.31 -17.74
N ASP A 86 2.28 0.32 -18.34
CA ASP A 86 2.97 0.50 -19.62
C ASP A 86 2.03 0.93 -20.75
N ARG A 87 0.87 0.28 -20.86
CA ARG A 87 -0.09 0.53 -21.95
C ARG A 87 -0.86 1.84 -21.82
N TYR A 88 -1.25 2.25 -20.62
CA TYR A 88 -2.22 3.34 -20.44
C TYR A 88 -1.63 4.60 -19.80
N ILE A 89 -0.51 4.51 -19.08
CA ILE A 89 0.13 5.67 -18.44
C ILE A 89 1.37 6.06 -19.26
N GLN A 90 1.17 6.91 -20.28
CA GLN A 90 2.19 7.26 -21.28
C GLN A 90 3.07 8.46 -20.89
N ASN A 91 2.66 9.25 -19.90
CA ASN A 91 3.39 10.45 -19.44
C ASN A 91 4.40 10.17 -18.32
N ARG A 92 4.59 8.89 -17.95
CA ARG A 92 5.49 8.43 -16.90
C ARG A 92 6.23 7.17 -17.35
N PHE A 93 7.34 6.88 -16.70
CA PHE A 93 8.23 5.77 -17.03
C PHE A 93 8.09 4.62 -16.02
N LEU A 94 8.28 3.39 -16.50
CA LEU A 94 8.52 2.24 -15.66
C LEU A 94 9.87 2.42 -14.90
N PRO A 95 10.06 1.75 -13.75
CA PRO A 95 9.07 0.94 -13.02
C PRO A 95 8.13 1.79 -12.15
N ASP A 96 8.42 3.08 -12.00
CA ASP A 96 7.78 4.03 -11.09
C ASP A 96 6.25 4.06 -11.22
N LYS A 97 5.72 4.25 -12.43
CA LYS A 97 4.26 4.23 -12.66
C LYS A 97 3.57 2.92 -12.28
N ALA A 98 4.28 1.78 -12.36
CA ALA A 98 3.71 0.48 -11.99
C ALA A 98 3.79 0.25 -10.48
N ILE A 99 4.84 0.77 -9.83
CA ILE A 99 4.98 0.76 -8.37
C ILE A 99 3.84 1.56 -7.75
N ASP A 100 3.58 2.77 -8.24
CA ASP A 100 2.48 3.62 -7.76
C ASP A 100 1.12 2.95 -7.91
N LEU A 101 0.87 2.30 -9.06
CA LEU A 101 -0.39 1.59 -9.29
C LEU A 101 -0.60 0.45 -8.30
N VAL A 102 0.47 -0.29 -7.96
CA VAL A 102 0.42 -1.33 -6.92
C VAL A 102 0.18 -0.71 -5.55
N ASP A 103 0.88 0.38 -5.21
CA ASP A 103 0.75 1.05 -3.92
C ASP A 103 -0.65 1.61 -3.66
N GLU A 104 -1.24 2.25 -4.68
CA GLU A 104 -2.60 2.78 -4.62
C GLU A 104 -3.64 1.66 -4.46
N ALA A 105 -3.48 0.57 -5.21
CA ALA A 105 -4.34 -0.62 -5.07
C ALA A 105 -4.21 -1.24 -3.67
N CYS A 106 -3.00 -1.30 -3.12
CA CYS A 106 -2.78 -1.81 -1.76
C CYS A 106 -3.44 -0.93 -0.71
N SER A 107 -3.29 0.39 -0.84
CA SER A 107 -3.92 1.38 0.04
C SER A 107 -5.44 1.27 0.02
N MET A 108 -6.04 1.12 -1.16
CA MET A 108 -7.48 0.93 -1.31
C MET A 108 -7.98 -0.33 -0.59
N ILE A 109 -7.30 -1.47 -0.78
CA ILE A 109 -7.67 -2.72 -0.13
C ILE A 109 -7.50 -2.61 1.39
N ARG A 110 -6.46 -1.91 1.87
CA ARG A 110 -6.25 -1.72 3.30
C ARG A 110 -7.42 -0.99 3.96
N VAL A 111 -7.90 0.09 3.33
CA VAL A 111 -9.08 0.82 3.81
C VAL A 111 -10.31 -0.08 3.84
N GLN A 112 -10.50 -0.93 2.83
CA GLN A 112 -11.61 -1.88 2.79
C GLN A 112 -11.54 -2.93 3.91
N LEU A 113 -10.34 -3.44 4.25
CA LEU A 113 -10.15 -4.40 5.33
C LEU A 113 -10.42 -3.81 6.72
N ASP A 114 -10.05 -2.55 6.92
CA ASP A 114 -10.32 -1.85 8.18
C ASP A 114 -11.80 -1.45 8.32
N SER A 115 -12.53 -1.40 7.20
CA SER A 115 -13.96 -1.09 7.15
C SER A 115 -14.84 -2.27 7.57
N ARG A 116 -16.06 -1.98 8.03
CA ARG A 116 -17.09 -3.00 8.27
C ARG A 116 -17.59 -3.55 6.94
N PRO A 117 -17.76 -4.88 6.80
CA PRO A 117 -18.40 -5.46 5.63
C PRO A 117 -19.79 -4.86 5.41
N GLU A 118 -20.12 -4.55 4.16
CA GLU A 118 -21.37 -3.85 3.81
C GLU A 118 -22.61 -4.60 4.32
N ARG A 119 -22.62 -5.94 4.23
CA ARG A 119 -23.73 -6.75 4.75
C ARG A 119 -23.93 -6.60 6.26
N ILE A 120 -22.84 -6.52 7.03
CA ILE A 120 -22.89 -6.33 8.48
C ILE A 120 -23.44 -4.94 8.80
N ASP A 121 -22.93 -3.90 8.13
CA ASP A 121 -23.40 -2.52 8.32
C ASP A 121 -24.89 -2.35 7.95
N GLN A 122 -25.35 -2.98 6.86
CA GLN A 122 -26.77 -2.99 6.47
C GLN A 122 -27.67 -3.63 7.55
N LEU A 123 -27.28 -4.80 8.06
CA LEU A 123 -28.05 -5.51 9.09
C LEU A 123 -28.06 -4.75 10.43
N GLU A 124 -26.93 -4.15 10.83
CA GLU A 124 -26.83 -3.32 12.04
C GLU A 124 -27.71 -2.07 11.95
N ARG A 125 -27.75 -1.41 10.78
CA ARG A 125 -28.65 -0.26 10.57
C ARG A 125 -30.11 -0.65 10.61
N ALA A 126 -30.49 -1.76 9.98
CA ALA A 126 -31.85 -2.28 10.02
C ALA A 126 -32.25 -2.64 11.46
N LEU A 127 -31.34 -3.27 12.21
CA LEU A 127 -31.58 -3.60 13.61
C LEU A 127 -31.79 -2.33 14.47
N LEU A 128 -30.95 -1.32 14.28
CA LEU A 128 -31.07 -0.04 15.00
C LEU A 128 -32.41 0.65 14.71
N GLN A 129 -32.88 0.63 13.47
CA GLN A 129 -34.19 1.19 13.10
C GLN A 129 -35.33 0.48 13.83
N LEU A 130 -35.30 -0.86 13.87
CA LEU A 130 -36.29 -1.65 14.60
C LEU A 130 -36.19 -1.46 16.12
N GLU A 131 -34.99 -1.26 16.68
CA GLU A 131 -34.81 -0.95 18.10
C GLU A 131 -35.44 0.40 18.48
N VAL A 132 -35.30 1.41 17.61
CA VAL A 132 -35.97 2.71 17.79
C VAL A 132 -37.48 2.58 17.68
N GLU A 133 -37.98 1.83 16.70
CA GLU A 133 -39.42 1.54 16.55
C GLU A 133 -39.98 0.81 17.78
N ALA A 134 -39.31 -0.25 18.25
CA ALA A 134 -39.70 -1.01 19.43
C ALA A 134 -39.75 -0.12 20.68
N THR A 135 -38.75 0.75 20.87
CA THR A 135 -38.70 1.69 22.00
C THR A 135 -39.86 2.69 21.98
N ALA A 136 -40.29 3.12 20.79
CA ALA A 136 -41.45 3.98 20.64
C ALA A 136 -42.75 3.22 20.97
N LEU A 137 -42.93 2.02 20.40
CA LEU A 137 -44.11 1.18 20.60
C LEU A 137 -44.28 0.71 22.05
N GLN A 138 -43.19 0.53 22.80
CA GLN A 138 -43.23 0.20 24.24
C GLN A 138 -43.93 1.25 25.10
N ARG A 139 -44.07 2.49 24.61
CA ARG A 139 -44.75 3.59 25.32
C ARG A 139 -46.25 3.66 25.01
N GLU A 140 -46.73 2.91 24.04
CA GLU A 140 -48.12 2.90 23.58
C GLU A 140 -48.91 1.76 24.25
N GLU A 141 -50.16 2.02 24.61
CA GLU A 141 -51.00 1.05 25.33
C GLU A 141 -52.02 0.31 24.46
N ASP A 142 -52.23 0.76 23.22
CA ASP A 142 -53.25 0.23 22.32
C ASP A 142 -52.90 -1.18 21.79
N ALA A 143 -53.93 -1.92 21.38
CA ALA A 143 -53.78 -3.31 20.95
C ALA A 143 -52.98 -3.45 19.64
N GLN A 144 -53.04 -2.45 18.75
CA GLN A 144 -52.34 -2.49 17.47
C GLN A 144 -50.83 -2.28 17.68
N SER A 145 -50.45 -1.33 18.54
CA SER A 145 -49.05 -1.09 18.91
C SER A 145 -48.41 -2.30 19.59
N LYS A 146 -49.14 -2.98 20.49
CA LYS A 146 -48.68 -4.23 21.12
C LYS A 146 -48.49 -5.37 20.11
N ALA A 147 -49.39 -5.50 19.14
CA ALA A 147 -49.25 -6.48 18.07
C ALA A 147 -48.02 -6.18 17.18
N ARG A 148 -47.84 -4.91 16.77
CA ARG A 148 -46.68 -4.48 15.98
C ARG A 148 -45.36 -4.67 16.75
N LEU A 149 -45.33 -4.37 18.04
CA LEU A 149 -44.15 -4.59 18.89
C LEU A 149 -43.71 -6.06 18.84
N THR A 150 -44.67 -6.98 18.91
CA THR A 150 -44.40 -8.43 18.84
C THR A 150 -43.84 -8.84 17.47
N GLU A 151 -44.26 -8.19 16.38
CA GLU A 151 -43.69 -8.41 15.03
C GLU A 151 -42.27 -7.85 14.94
N VAL A 152 -42.05 -6.61 15.38
CA VAL A 152 -40.75 -5.95 15.40
C VAL A 152 -39.73 -6.76 16.20
N GLU A 153 -40.11 -7.29 17.37
CA GLU A 153 -39.24 -8.16 18.17
C GLU A 153 -38.84 -9.45 17.43
N LYS A 154 -39.75 -10.03 16.62
CA LYS A 154 -39.44 -11.19 15.77
C LYS A 154 -38.51 -10.82 14.62
N GLU A 155 -38.75 -9.70 13.96
CA GLU A 155 -37.87 -9.18 12.89
C GLU A 155 -36.46 -8.92 13.45
N MET A 156 -36.36 -8.28 14.61
CA MET A 156 -35.09 -8.05 15.32
C MET A 156 -34.38 -9.36 15.67
N ALA A 157 -35.11 -10.38 16.15
CA ALA A 157 -34.52 -11.68 16.45
C ALA A 157 -33.96 -12.34 15.18
N SER A 158 -34.71 -12.32 14.07
CA SER A 158 -34.24 -12.84 12.79
C SER A 158 -32.99 -12.13 12.28
N ILE A 159 -32.92 -10.80 12.41
CA ILE A 159 -31.73 -10.03 12.02
C ILE A 159 -30.55 -10.35 12.92
N LYS A 160 -30.76 -10.51 14.24
CA LYS A 160 -29.71 -10.90 15.18
C LYS A 160 -29.14 -12.29 14.85
N ASP A 161 -30.00 -13.25 14.52
CA ASP A 161 -29.60 -14.60 14.12
C ASP A 161 -28.78 -14.60 12.82
N GLU A 162 -29.04 -13.69 11.88
CA GLU A 162 -28.22 -13.52 10.68
C GLU A 162 -26.91 -12.76 10.96
N LEU A 163 -26.97 -11.73 11.81
CA LEU A 163 -25.85 -10.83 12.09
C LEU A 163 -24.76 -11.50 12.93
N GLN A 164 -25.15 -12.28 13.94
CA GLN A 164 -24.22 -12.92 14.88
C GLN A 164 -23.15 -13.80 14.18
N PRO A 165 -23.49 -14.75 13.28
CA PRO A 165 -22.49 -15.56 12.61
C PRO A 165 -21.57 -14.72 11.70
N LEU A 166 -22.10 -13.67 11.06
CA LEU A 166 -21.31 -12.77 10.23
C LEU A 166 -20.31 -11.97 11.05
N GLN A 167 -20.72 -11.44 12.20
CA GLN A 167 -19.83 -10.72 13.11
C GLN A 167 -18.74 -11.62 13.69
N LEU A 168 -19.10 -12.84 14.13
CA LEU A 168 -18.13 -13.82 14.62
C LEU A 168 -17.09 -14.17 13.56
N ARG A 169 -17.56 -14.43 12.34
CA ARG A 169 -16.67 -14.72 11.19
C ARG A 169 -15.74 -13.55 10.89
N TYR A 170 -16.28 -12.33 10.82
CA TYR A 170 -15.49 -11.13 10.56
C TYR A 170 -14.42 -10.90 11.65
N GLN A 171 -14.78 -11.04 12.92
CA GLN A 171 -13.82 -10.91 14.03
C GLN A 171 -12.72 -11.97 13.96
N ALA A 172 -13.09 -13.22 13.66
CA ALA A 172 -12.12 -14.31 13.49
C ALA A 172 -11.17 -14.03 12.31
N GLU A 173 -11.69 -13.70 11.14
CA GLU A 173 -10.89 -13.37 9.95
C GLU A 173 -9.97 -12.17 10.21
N LYS A 174 -10.47 -11.09 10.82
CA LYS A 174 -9.69 -9.90 11.17
C LYS A 174 -8.55 -10.23 12.15
N SER A 175 -8.82 -11.07 13.15
CA SER A 175 -7.79 -11.50 14.11
C SER A 175 -6.68 -12.30 13.43
N GLN A 176 -7.03 -13.17 12.48
CA GLN A 176 -6.05 -13.97 11.72
C GLN A 176 -5.18 -13.10 10.82
N VAL A 177 -5.79 -12.12 10.12
CA VAL A 177 -5.06 -11.17 9.28
C VAL A 177 -4.07 -10.35 10.10
N ASN A 178 -4.48 -9.84 11.26
CA ASN A 178 -3.62 -9.07 12.15
C ASN A 178 -2.45 -9.91 12.70
N GLU A 179 -2.70 -11.16 13.07
CA GLU A 179 -1.65 -12.06 13.53
C GLU A 179 -0.65 -12.40 12.41
N GLN A 180 -1.15 -12.65 11.20
CA GLN A 180 -0.30 -12.88 10.04
C GLN A 180 0.61 -11.67 9.76
N HIS A 181 0.05 -10.46 9.83
CA HIS A 181 0.81 -9.22 9.64
C HIS A 181 1.91 -9.05 10.70
N ARG A 182 1.58 -9.32 11.97
CA ARG A 182 2.55 -9.28 13.09
C ARG A 182 3.71 -10.25 12.86
N LEU A 183 3.41 -11.48 12.44
CA LEU A 183 4.42 -12.51 12.17
C LEU A 183 5.29 -12.14 10.97
N GLN A 184 4.71 -11.62 9.88
CA GLN A 184 5.46 -11.14 8.71
C GLN A 184 6.45 -10.04 9.07
N ASN A 185 6.02 -9.04 9.86
CA ASN A 185 6.90 -7.96 10.31
C ASN A 185 8.06 -8.49 11.17
N LYS A 186 7.79 -9.48 12.02
CA LYS A 186 8.83 -10.13 12.83
C LYS A 186 9.84 -10.90 11.98
N VAL A 187 9.39 -11.58 10.92
CA VAL A 187 10.29 -12.27 9.97
C VAL A 187 11.21 -11.26 9.28
N LEU A 188 10.66 -10.15 8.76
CA LEU A 188 11.45 -9.11 8.10
C LEU A 188 12.47 -8.45 9.05
N GLU A 189 12.07 -8.21 10.30
CA GLU A 189 12.98 -7.69 11.32
C GLU A 189 14.16 -8.65 11.58
N LEU A 190 13.89 -9.94 11.69
CA LEU A 190 14.91 -10.97 11.91
C LEU A 190 15.84 -11.09 10.70
N GLN A 191 15.30 -11.09 9.47
CA GLN A 191 16.11 -11.09 8.25
C GLN A 191 17.03 -9.86 8.18
N ARG A 192 16.52 -8.68 8.55
CA ARG A 192 17.33 -7.46 8.63
C ARG A 192 18.46 -7.63 9.65
N LYS A 193 18.19 -8.14 10.86
CA LYS A 193 19.21 -8.39 11.89
C LYS A 193 20.28 -9.36 11.41
N ILE A 194 19.89 -10.44 10.72
CA ILE A 194 20.82 -11.39 10.10
C ILE A 194 21.70 -10.68 9.07
N SER A 195 21.12 -9.88 8.17
CA SER A 195 21.88 -9.18 7.13
C SER A 195 22.89 -8.18 7.69
N VAL A 196 22.58 -7.52 8.80
CA VAL A 196 23.50 -6.61 9.51
C VAL A 196 24.62 -7.41 10.16
N ALA A 197 24.28 -8.46 10.92
CA ALA A 197 25.28 -9.29 11.60
C ALA A 197 26.25 -9.98 10.62
N MET A 198 25.80 -10.35 9.42
CA MET A 198 26.67 -10.88 8.37
C MET A 198 27.65 -9.84 7.85
N ARG A 199 27.18 -8.61 7.58
CA ARG A 199 28.06 -7.50 7.14
C ARG A 199 29.10 -7.14 8.19
N ASP A 200 28.72 -7.14 9.46
CA ASP A 200 29.63 -6.80 10.55
C ASP A 200 30.70 -7.88 10.75
N ARG A 201 30.38 -9.16 10.48
CA ARG A 201 31.36 -10.27 10.50
C ARG A 201 32.33 -10.27 9.34
N ASP A 202 31.91 -9.82 8.15
CA ASP A 202 32.79 -9.72 6.97
C ASP A 202 33.78 -8.54 7.06
N MET A 203 33.61 -7.64 8.05
CA MET A 203 34.45 -6.45 8.25
C MET A 203 35.46 -6.60 9.41
N GLY A 204 35.57 -7.79 10.03
CA GLY A 204 36.54 -8.11 11.10
C GLY A 204 37.51 -9.20 10.68
#